data_AF-A0A7V2AUJ0-F1
#
_entry.id   AF-A0A7V2AUJ0-F1
#
_cell.length_a   1.000
_cell.length_b   1.000
_cell.length_c   1.000
_cell.angle_alpha   90.00
_cell.angle_beta   90.00
_cell.angle_gamma   90.00
#
_symmetry.space_group_name_H-M   'P 1'
#
loop_
_entity.id
_entity.type
_entity.pdbx_description
1 polymer ?
#
loop_
_entity_poly.entity_id
_entity_poly.type
_entity_poly.pdbx_seq_one_letter_code
_entity_poly.pdbx_strand_id
1 'polypeptide(L)'
;MNSDNNGLPGVVPDYSGKVRDIYDLGEMLLIVASDRLSAFDSVLPTPIPGKGIVLNTISAAWFDKFDTVPNHMISVEVDDFPDPFNNFPERLAGRSMLVKKAERLDIECIVRGYISGSGWKEYQKTGSVCGIKLPDGLRNSDKLEKPLFTPSTKADSGHDENISIDEAAGIVGKDTASELERISLDLYT
;
A
#
# COMPACT_ATOMS: atom_id res chain seq x y z
N MET A 1 14.51 -11.71 -22.68
CA MET A 1 14.11 -12.94 -21.95
C MET A 1 13.96 -12.55 -20.50
N ASN A 2 12.73 -12.46 -19.99
CA ASN A 2 12.42 -12.02 -18.63
C ASN A 2 12.86 -13.09 -17.62
N SER A 3 13.92 -12.81 -16.86
CA SER A 3 14.43 -13.71 -15.81
C SER A 3 14.00 -13.32 -14.39
N ASP A 4 13.10 -12.34 -14.24
CA ASP A 4 12.74 -11.74 -12.94
C ASP A 4 11.31 -12.08 -12.49
N ASN A 5 10.75 -13.22 -12.93
CA ASN A 5 9.77 -13.90 -12.07
C ASN A 5 10.55 -14.27 -10.81
N ASN A 6 10.02 -14.10 -9.60
CA ASN A 6 10.66 -14.58 -8.35
C ASN A 6 11.07 -16.08 -8.40
N GLY A 7 10.73 -16.77 -9.50
CA GLY A 7 11.50 -17.86 -10.04
C GLY A 7 10.99 -19.20 -9.53
N LEU A 8 9.75 -19.21 -9.05
CA LEU A 8 9.02 -20.40 -8.67
C LEU A 8 8.89 -21.30 -9.91
N PRO A 9 9.57 -22.45 -9.94
CA PRO A 9 9.51 -23.36 -11.07
C PRO A 9 8.08 -23.86 -11.28
N GLY A 10 7.57 -23.73 -12.51
CA GLY A 10 6.25 -24.24 -12.89
C GLY A 10 5.06 -23.42 -12.41
N VAL A 11 5.27 -22.26 -11.77
CA VAL A 11 4.20 -21.37 -11.31
C VAL A 11 4.42 -19.96 -11.86
N VAL A 12 3.34 -19.37 -12.38
CA VAL A 12 3.31 -17.98 -12.86
C VAL A 12 2.30 -17.19 -12.04
N PRO A 13 2.57 -15.93 -11.72
CA PRO A 13 1.64 -15.11 -10.96
C PRO A 13 0.42 -14.73 -11.79
N ASP A 14 -0.75 -14.72 -11.14
CA ASP A 14 -2.01 -14.23 -11.72
C ASP A 14 -1.94 -12.72 -11.99
N TYR A 15 -1.19 -11.99 -11.15
CA TYR A 15 -0.92 -10.58 -11.36
C TYR A 15 0.52 -10.23 -10.98
N SER A 16 1.23 -9.55 -11.88
CA SER A 16 2.55 -8.97 -11.60
C SER A 16 2.48 -7.46 -11.63
N GLY A 17 2.54 -6.85 -10.44
CA GLY A 17 2.63 -5.41 -10.27
C GLY A 17 4.07 -4.90 -10.35
N LYS A 18 4.24 -3.58 -10.17
CA LYS A 18 5.56 -2.92 -10.20
C LYS A 18 6.59 -3.62 -9.29
N VAL A 19 6.19 -3.99 -8.07
CA VAL A 19 7.11 -4.52 -7.04
C VAL A 19 6.60 -5.77 -6.30
N ARG A 20 5.46 -6.34 -6.70
CA ARG A 20 4.89 -7.55 -6.09
C ARG A 20 4.33 -8.47 -7.17
N ASP A 21 4.46 -9.76 -6.94
CA ASP A 21 3.76 -10.80 -7.69
C ASP A 21 2.66 -11.37 -6.79
N ILE A 22 1.46 -11.59 -7.34
CA ILE A 22 0.29 -12.08 -6.61
C ILE A 22 -0.14 -13.39 -7.25
N TYR A 23 -0.36 -14.41 -6.41
CA TYR A 23 -0.92 -15.70 -6.79
C TYR A 23 -2.29 -15.84 -6.12
N ASP A 24 -3.31 -16.15 -6.92
CA ASP A 24 -4.68 -16.33 -6.46
C ASP A 24 -4.90 -17.78 -6.00
N LEU A 25 -5.32 -17.94 -4.75
CA LEU A 25 -5.53 -19.23 -4.09
C LEU A 25 -7.02 -19.44 -3.78
N GLY A 26 -7.91 -18.70 -4.45
CA GLY A 26 -9.35 -18.70 -4.19
C GLY A 26 -9.71 -17.67 -3.13
N GLU A 27 -9.91 -18.12 -1.89
CA GLU A 27 -10.25 -17.26 -0.73
C GLU A 27 -9.04 -16.53 -0.14
N MET A 28 -7.83 -16.89 -0.60
CA MET A 28 -6.56 -16.36 -0.13
C MET A 28 -5.73 -15.88 -1.31
N LEU A 29 -4.74 -15.04 -1.02
CA LEU A 29 -3.70 -14.65 -1.96
C LEU A 29 -2.34 -14.95 -1.35
N LEU A 30 -1.39 -15.40 -2.17
CA LEU A 30 0.03 -15.33 -1.82
C LEU A 30 0.61 -14.07 -2.46
N ILE A 31 1.10 -13.14 -1.63
CA ILE A 31 1.76 -11.92 -2.08
C ILE A 31 3.26 -12.11 -1.92
N VAL A 32 4.01 -12.00 -3.02
CA VAL A 32 5.48 -12.10 -3.03
C VAL A 32 6.08 -10.75 -3.38
N ALA A 33 6.76 -10.12 -2.42
CA ALA A 33 7.49 -8.88 -2.60
C ALA A 33 8.80 -9.14 -3.37
N SER A 34 8.95 -8.47 -4.52
CA SER A 34 10.16 -8.61 -5.33
C SER A 34 11.22 -7.57 -4.97
N ASP A 35 12.43 -7.80 -5.46
CA ASP A 35 13.54 -6.84 -5.37
C ASP A 35 13.45 -5.73 -6.44
N ARG A 36 12.42 -5.77 -7.29
CA ARG A 36 12.13 -4.70 -8.28
C ARG A 36 11.90 -3.37 -7.56
N LEU A 37 12.35 -2.30 -8.19
CA LEU A 37 12.19 -0.92 -7.73
C LEU A 37 11.50 -0.12 -8.82
N SER A 38 10.59 0.77 -8.45
CA SER A 38 9.96 1.70 -9.39
C SER A 38 10.16 3.14 -8.97
N ALA A 39 10.41 4.02 -9.94
CA ALA A 39 10.46 5.47 -9.76
C ALA A 39 9.83 6.14 -10.98
N PHE A 40 9.14 7.26 -10.77
CA PHE A 40 8.43 7.99 -11.84
C PHE A 40 7.53 7.06 -12.68
N ASP A 41 6.78 6.21 -11.99
CA ASP A 41 5.88 5.20 -12.57
C ASP A 41 6.49 4.14 -13.48
N SER A 42 7.82 4.06 -13.53
CA SER A 42 8.55 3.06 -14.33
C SER A 42 9.31 2.10 -13.43
N VAL A 43 9.27 0.80 -13.75
CA VAL A 43 10.13 -0.20 -13.11
C VAL A 43 11.56 -0.02 -13.63
N LEU A 44 12.50 0.11 -12.71
CA LEU A 44 13.91 0.30 -13.03
C LEU A 44 14.54 -1.04 -13.45
N PRO A 45 15.52 -1.03 -14.36
CA PRO A 45 16.14 -2.25 -14.87
C PRO A 45 17.03 -2.95 -13.83
N THR A 46 17.41 -2.27 -12.75
CA THR A 46 18.30 -2.81 -11.72
C THR A 46 17.53 -3.03 -10.42
N PRO A 47 17.38 -4.29 -9.95
CA PRO A 47 16.75 -4.58 -8.66
C PRO A 47 17.66 -4.18 -7.50
N ILE A 48 17.07 -4.08 -6.30
CA ILE A 48 17.78 -3.88 -5.04
C ILE A 48 17.74 -5.19 -4.25
N PRO A 49 18.84 -5.97 -4.20
CA PRO A 49 18.85 -7.27 -3.55
C PRO A 49 18.36 -7.21 -2.10
N GLY A 50 17.42 -8.09 -1.73
CA GLY A 50 16.87 -8.18 -0.38
C GLY A 50 15.82 -7.12 -0.02
N LYS A 51 15.50 -6.18 -0.93
CA LYS A 51 14.44 -5.19 -0.71
C LYS A 51 13.09 -5.85 -0.44
N GLY A 52 12.73 -6.89 -1.19
CA GLY A 52 11.48 -7.62 -1.01
C GLY A 52 11.34 -8.20 0.40
N ILE A 53 12.43 -8.76 0.93
CA ILE A 53 12.49 -9.29 2.30
C ILE A 53 12.25 -8.16 3.30
N VAL A 54 13.04 -7.09 3.23
CA VAL A 54 12.94 -5.96 4.17
C VAL A 54 11.54 -5.37 4.20
N LEU A 55 10.92 -5.13 3.03
CA LEU A 55 9.58 -4.54 2.97
C LEU A 55 8.50 -5.48 3.49
N ASN A 56 8.60 -6.79 3.23
CA ASN A 56 7.67 -7.79 3.74
C ASN A 56 7.78 -7.91 5.28
N THR A 57 9.00 -7.97 5.83
CA THR A 57 9.24 -7.98 7.28
C THR A 57 8.69 -6.72 7.96
N ILE A 58 8.90 -5.54 7.37
CA ILE A 58 8.34 -4.29 7.91
C ILE A 58 6.80 -4.34 7.91
N SER A 59 6.20 -4.85 6.84
CA SER A 59 4.74 -4.96 6.72
C SER A 59 4.18 -5.91 7.79
N ALA A 60 4.79 -7.09 7.95
CA ALA A 60 4.41 -8.06 8.97
C ALA A 60 4.50 -7.48 10.39
N ALA A 61 5.59 -6.77 10.71
CA ALA A 61 5.75 -6.12 12.00
C ALA A 61 4.68 -5.04 12.27
N TRP A 62 4.22 -4.32 11.23
CA TRP A 62 3.12 -3.37 11.39
C TRP A 62 1.77 -4.05 11.57
N PHE A 63 1.50 -5.14 10.85
CA PHE A 63 0.28 -5.93 11.06
C PHE A 63 0.20 -6.51 12.47
N ASP A 64 1.31 -7.02 13.00
CA ASP A 64 1.38 -7.52 14.38
C ASP A 64 1.20 -6.40 15.41
N LYS A 65 1.77 -5.21 15.14
CA LYS A 65 1.66 -4.07 16.05
C LYS A 65 0.25 -3.48 16.12
N PHE A 66 -0.49 -3.52 15.01
CA PHE A 66 -1.83 -2.93 14.89
C PHE A 66 -2.93 -4.01 14.86
N ASP A 67 -2.81 -5.02 15.71
CA ASP A 67 -3.74 -6.15 15.82
C ASP A 67 -5.17 -5.76 16.22
N THR A 68 -5.38 -4.55 16.76
CA THR A 68 -6.69 -3.99 17.08
C THR A 68 -7.54 -3.67 15.86
N VAL A 69 -6.91 -3.51 14.68
CA VAL A 69 -7.61 -3.33 13.40
C VAL A 69 -7.51 -4.63 12.61
N PRO A 70 -8.64 -5.24 12.20
CA PRO A 70 -8.61 -6.43 11.38
C PRO A 70 -7.77 -6.20 10.12
N ASN A 71 -6.81 -7.08 9.88
CA ASN A 71 -5.97 -7.03 8.70
C ASN A 71 -6.03 -8.36 7.95
N HIS A 72 -5.49 -8.37 6.73
CA HIS A 72 -5.58 -9.52 5.85
C HIS A 72 -4.50 -10.58 6.08
N MET A 73 -3.47 -10.33 6.91
CA MET A 73 -2.35 -11.25 7.07
C MET A 73 -2.79 -12.54 7.76
N ILE A 74 -2.47 -13.69 7.15
CA ILE A 74 -2.72 -15.02 7.72
C ILE A 74 -1.41 -15.59 8.27
N SER A 75 -0.36 -15.63 7.44
CA SER A 75 0.97 -16.11 7.84
C SER A 75 2.06 -15.53 6.94
N VAL A 76 3.28 -15.46 7.49
CA VAL A 76 4.53 -15.17 6.75
C VAL A 76 5.48 -16.38 6.72
N GLU A 77 5.09 -17.49 7.35
CA GLU A 77 5.87 -18.72 7.41
C GLU A 77 5.55 -19.59 6.20
N VAL A 78 6.59 -20.02 5.49
CA VAL A 78 6.44 -20.77 4.23
C VAL A 78 5.76 -22.11 4.44
N ASP A 79 5.95 -22.72 5.61
CA ASP A 79 5.35 -24.00 5.97
C ASP A 79 3.81 -23.94 6.05
N ASP A 80 3.24 -22.74 6.24
CA ASP A 80 1.78 -22.52 6.25
C ASP A 80 1.21 -22.31 4.83
N PHE A 81 2.06 -22.20 3.80
CA PHE A 81 1.58 -21.94 2.45
C PHE A 81 1.05 -23.22 1.79
N PRO A 82 0.00 -23.13 0.96
CA PRO A 82 -0.51 -24.31 0.27
C PRO A 82 0.48 -24.81 -0.79
N ASP A 83 0.35 -26.08 -1.17
CA ASP A 83 1.08 -26.63 -2.32
C ASP A 83 0.75 -25.82 -3.60
N PRO A 84 1.75 -25.59 -4.48
CA PRO A 84 3.13 -26.06 -4.39
C PRO A 84 4.07 -25.11 -3.62
N PHE A 85 3.58 -24.02 -3.03
CA PHE A 85 4.40 -22.89 -2.57
C PHE A 85 5.29 -23.22 -1.36
N ASN A 86 4.81 -24.03 -0.43
CA ASN A 86 5.61 -24.56 0.70
C ASN A 86 6.91 -25.25 0.28
N ASN A 87 7.01 -25.74 -0.96
CA ASN A 87 8.21 -26.41 -1.48
C ASN A 87 9.33 -25.45 -1.91
N PHE A 88 9.15 -24.13 -1.79
CA PHE A 88 10.11 -23.12 -2.24
C PHE A 88 10.57 -22.15 -1.14
N PRO A 89 10.99 -22.62 0.06
CA PRO A 89 11.39 -21.76 1.16
C PRO A 89 12.55 -20.82 0.79
N GLU A 90 13.50 -21.28 -0.03
CA GLU A 90 14.64 -20.48 -0.46
C GLU A 90 14.26 -19.27 -1.34
N ARG A 91 13.05 -19.28 -1.92
CA ARG A 91 12.52 -18.19 -2.76
C ARG A 91 11.49 -17.34 -2.05
N LEU A 92 10.77 -17.91 -1.08
CA LEU A 92 9.61 -17.27 -0.46
C LEU A 92 9.87 -16.75 0.95
N ALA A 93 10.78 -17.38 1.70
CA ALA A 93 11.03 -17.03 3.09
C ALA A 93 11.40 -15.55 3.26
N GLY A 94 10.70 -14.91 4.20
CA GLY A 94 10.90 -13.50 4.56
C GLY A 94 10.39 -12.48 3.55
N ARG A 95 10.05 -12.86 2.31
CA ARG A 95 9.57 -11.93 1.26
C ARG A 95 8.13 -12.15 0.80
N SER A 96 7.43 -13.08 1.42
CA SER A 96 6.06 -13.40 1.05
C SER A 96 5.16 -13.50 2.27
N MET A 97 3.87 -13.36 2.01
CA MET A 97 2.81 -13.50 3.01
C MET A 97 1.57 -14.10 2.37
N LEU A 98 0.97 -15.04 3.10
CA LEU A 98 -0.36 -15.57 2.82
C LEU A 98 -1.37 -14.61 3.45
N VAL A 99 -2.33 -14.16 2.66
CA VAL A 99 -3.34 -13.18 3.09
C VAL A 99 -4.74 -13.63 2.72
N LYS A 100 -5.74 -13.16 3.48
CA LYS A 100 -7.15 -13.25 3.10
C LYS A 100 -7.39 -12.38 1.87
N LYS A 101 -8.15 -12.90 0.91
CA LYS A 101 -8.65 -12.09 -0.20
C LYS A 101 -9.71 -11.14 0.35
N ALA A 102 -9.58 -9.86 0.04
CA ALA A 102 -10.49 -8.82 0.49
C ALA A 102 -11.06 -8.05 -0.71
N GLU A 103 -12.28 -7.56 -0.56
CA GLU A 103 -12.86 -6.60 -1.50
C GLU A 103 -12.16 -5.25 -1.32
N ARG A 104 -11.65 -4.70 -2.42
CA ARG A 104 -10.93 -3.43 -2.42
C ARG A 104 -11.92 -2.27 -2.30
N LEU A 105 -11.57 -1.29 -1.48
CA LEU A 105 -12.18 0.03 -1.49
C LEU A 105 -11.43 0.92 -2.48
N ASP A 106 -12.14 1.62 -3.37
CA ASP A 106 -11.55 2.32 -4.52
C ASP A 106 -11.06 3.74 -4.20
N ILE A 107 -10.47 3.91 -3.02
CA ILE A 107 -9.80 5.13 -2.58
C ILE A 107 -8.48 4.78 -1.91
N GLU A 108 -7.53 5.72 -1.92
CA GLU A 108 -6.31 5.62 -1.12
C GLU A 108 -6.50 6.40 0.19
N CYS A 109 -6.26 5.73 1.32
CA CYS A 109 -6.37 6.30 2.66
C CYS A 109 -5.05 6.92 3.10
N ILE A 110 -4.79 8.16 2.66
CA ILE A 110 -3.52 8.85 2.93
C ILE A 110 -3.66 9.73 4.17
N VAL A 111 -2.73 9.59 5.12
CA VAL A 111 -2.59 10.50 6.27
C VAL A 111 -1.31 11.32 6.18
N ARG A 112 -1.41 12.61 6.48
CA ARG A 112 -0.28 13.54 6.45
C ARG A 112 -0.09 14.17 7.82
N GLY A 113 1.03 13.89 8.49
CA GLY A 113 1.49 14.68 9.65
C GLY A 113 2.45 15.82 9.30
N TYR A 114 2.92 15.86 8.05
CA TYR A 114 3.81 16.89 7.52
C TYR A 114 3.35 17.29 6.11
N ILE A 115 3.47 18.57 5.77
CA ILE A 115 3.09 19.07 4.44
C ILE A 115 4.21 18.84 3.44
N SER A 116 4.02 17.91 2.50
CA SER A 116 5.00 17.62 1.45
C SER A 116 4.33 17.04 0.20
N GLY A 117 5.11 16.76 -0.85
CA GLY A 117 4.65 16.08 -2.06
C GLY A 117 3.48 16.77 -2.76
N SER A 118 2.46 16.00 -3.14
CA SER A 118 1.24 16.53 -3.79
C SER A 118 0.49 17.52 -2.90
N GLY A 119 0.40 17.27 -1.59
CA GLY A 119 -0.23 18.18 -0.64
C GLY A 119 0.46 19.55 -0.60
N TRP A 120 1.80 19.59 -0.59
CA TRP A 120 2.54 20.85 -0.67
C TRP A 120 2.27 21.61 -1.98
N LYS A 121 2.24 20.91 -3.12
CA LYS A 121 1.94 21.52 -4.42
C LYS A 121 0.52 22.11 -4.48
N GLU A 122 -0.45 21.47 -3.85
CA GLU A 122 -1.83 21.98 -3.75
C GLU A 122 -1.89 23.21 -2.83
N TYR A 123 -1.31 23.11 -1.63
CA TYR A 123 -1.25 24.22 -0.67
C TYR A 123 -0.63 25.49 -1.25
N GLN A 124 0.44 25.37 -2.04
CA GLN A 124 1.06 26.53 -2.72
C GLN A 124 0.12 27.23 -3.71
N LYS A 125 -0.87 26.51 -4.27
CA LYS A 125 -1.81 27.05 -5.25
C LYS A 125 -3.06 27.63 -4.59
N THR A 126 -3.59 26.96 -3.56
CA THR A 126 -4.92 27.24 -3.02
C THR A 126 -4.94 27.54 -1.52
N GLY A 127 -3.83 27.35 -0.80
CA GLY A 127 -3.79 27.38 0.66
C GLY A 127 -4.50 26.20 1.32
N SER A 128 -4.78 25.13 0.57
CA SER A 128 -5.52 23.95 1.06
C SER A 128 -4.92 22.63 0.59
N VAL A 129 -5.35 21.53 1.21
CA VAL A 129 -5.11 20.16 0.75
C VAL A 129 -6.40 19.36 0.82
N CYS A 130 -6.86 18.76 -0.29
CA CYS A 130 -8.12 18.02 -0.36
C CYS A 130 -9.32 18.86 0.13
N GLY A 131 -9.31 20.16 -0.17
CA GLY A 131 -10.32 21.12 0.31
C GLY A 131 -10.14 21.62 1.75
N ILE A 132 -9.22 21.05 2.53
CA ILE A 132 -8.94 21.45 3.92
C ILE A 132 -8.00 22.66 3.91
N LYS A 133 -8.49 23.83 4.36
CA LYS A 133 -7.66 25.04 4.47
C LYS A 133 -6.59 24.86 5.55
N LEU A 134 -5.37 25.25 5.23
CA LEU A 134 -4.23 25.23 6.15
C LEU A 134 -3.82 26.64 6.55
N PRO A 135 -3.12 26.82 7.69
CA PRO A 135 -2.57 28.12 8.07
C PRO A 135 -1.62 28.68 7.01
N ASP A 136 -1.56 30.01 6.91
CA ASP A 136 -0.60 30.68 6.04
C ASP A 136 0.84 30.51 6.54
N GLY A 137 1.81 30.63 5.63
CA GLY A 137 3.23 30.68 5.96
C GLY A 137 3.89 29.32 6.22
N LEU A 138 3.21 28.21 5.97
CA LEU A 138 3.84 26.89 5.99
C LEU A 138 4.93 26.80 4.90
N ARG A 139 6.00 26.07 5.21
CA ARG A 139 7.09 25.73 4.29
C ARG A 139 7.04 24.24 3.98
N ASN A 140 7.70 23.86 2.89
CA ASN A 140 7.77 22.45 2.51
C ASN A 140 8.40 21.62 3.64
N SER A 141 7.73 20.53 3.98
CA SER A 141 8.05 19.59 5.06
C SER A 141 7.85 20.13 6.49
N ASP A 142 7.14 21.25 6.68
CA ASP A 142 6.73 21.67 8.01
C ASP A 142 5.72 20.65 8.61
N LYS A 143 5.78 20.49 9.94
CA LYS A 143 4.85 19.64 10.69
C LYS A 143 3.47 20.30 10.75
N LEU A 144 2.42 19.53 10.51
CA LEU A 144 1.05 19.97 10.67
C LEU A 144 0.64 19.94 12.15
N GLU A 145 -0.24 20.86 12.57
CA GLU A 145 -0.73 20.91 13.95
C GLU A 145 -1.44 19.61 14.35
N LYS A 146 -2.22 19.05 13.41
CA LYS A 146 -2.85 17.74 13.52
C LYS A 146 -2.65 16.98 12.22
N PRO A 147 -2.49 15.65 12.25
CA PRO A 147 -2.50 14.84 11.05
C PRO A 147 -3.82 15.02 10.29
N LEU A 148 -3.74 14.98 8.96
CA LEU A 148 -4.90 15.15 8.07
C LEU A 148 -5.13 13.88 7.29
N PHE A 149 -6.39 13.44 7.21
CA PHE A 149 -6.83 12.47 6.23
C PHE A 149 -7.07 13.16 4.89
N THR A 150 -6.34 12.75 3.86
CA THR A 150 -6.31 13.41 2.54
C THR A 150 -6.47 12.35 1.45
N PRO A 151 -7.71 11.87 1.22
CA PRO A 151 -7.92 10.75 0.31
C PRO A 151 -7.55 11.09 -1.14
N SER A 152 -7.24 10.06 -1.92
CA SER A 152 -7.17 10.17 -3.38
C SER A 152 -8.01 9.10 -4.04
N THR A 153 -8.41 9.34 -5.30
CA THR A 153 -8.93 8.26 -6.14
C THR A 153 -7.85 7.22 -6.36
N LYS A 154 -8.28 5.99 -6.70
CA LYS A 154 -7.40 4.94 -7.16
C LYS A 154 -7.65 4.71 -8.64
N ALA A 155 -6.80 5.26 -9.50
CA ALA A 155 -6.98 5.16 -10.94
C ALA A 155 -6.33 3.87 -11.49
N ASP A 156 -7.05 3.12 -12.33
CA ASP A 156 -6.49 1.93 -13.00
C ASP A 156 -5.38 2.31 -14.01
N SER A 157 -5.35 3.57 -14.46
CA SER A 157 -4.29 4.14 -15.28
C SER A 157 -4.18 5.65 -15.01
N GLY A 158 -2.95 6.20 -15.08
CA GLY A 158 -2.68 7.60 -14.77
C GLY A 158 -2.14 7.80 -13.35
N HIS A 159 -2.34 9.00 -12.81
CA HIS A 159 -1.95 9.34 -11.45
C HIS A 159 -3.19 9.42 -10.56
N ASP A 160 -3.06 8.98 -9.31
CA ASP A 160 -4.09 9.17 -8.30
C ASP A 160 -4.34 10.66 -8.05
N GLU A 161 -5.61 11.07 -8.00
CA GLU A 161 -6.01 12.46 -7.82
C GLU A 161 -6.48 12.68 -6.39
N ASN A 162 -5.94 13.70 -5.71
CA ASN A 162 -6.41 14.14 -4.40
C ASN A 162 -7.91 14.50 -4.51
N ILE A 163 -8.73 13.96 -3.61
CA ILE A 163 -10.17 14.24 -3.53
C ILE A 163 -10.53 14.73 -2.14
N SER A 164 -11.63 15.46 -2.04
CA SER A 164 -12.22 15.83 -0.76
C SER A 164 -12.83 14.61 -0.06
N ILE A 165 -13.05 14.75 1.25
CA ILE A 165 -13.73 13.72 2.06
C ILE A 165 -15.15 13.46 1.54
N ASP A 166 -15.85 14.50 1.07
CA ASP A 166 -17.20 14.38 0.50
C ASP A 166 -17.19 13.57 -0.81
N GLU A 167 -16.18 13.75 -1.65
CA GLU A 167 -16.00 12.96 -2.88
C GLU A 167 -15.67 11.50 -2.55
N ALA A 168 -14.78 11.25 -1.58
CA ALA A 168 -14.48 9.90 -1.10
C ALA A 168 -15.74 9.21 -0.55
N ALA A 169 -16.55 9.92 0.23
CA ALA A 169 -17.83 9.43 0.73
C ALA A 169 -18.85 9.15 -0.39
N GLY A 170 -18.77 9.85 -1.52
CA GLY A 170 -19.54 9.54 -2.72
C GLY A 170 -19.15 8.21 -3.37
N ILE A 171 -17.90 7.76 -3.21
CA ILE A 171 -17.38 6.50 -3.77
C ILE A 171 -17.66 5.31 -2.85
N VAL A 172 -17.30 5.42 -1.57
CA VAL A 172 -17.36 4.27 -0.63
C VAL A 172 -18.57 4.30 0.31
N GLY A 173 -19.38 5.36 0.25
CA GLY A 173 -20.45 5.62 1.21
C GLY A 173 -19.97 6.42 2.43
N LYS A 174 -20.89 7.20 3.02
CA LYS A 174 -20.58 8.13 4.13
C LYS A 174 -20.03 7.42 5.36
N ASP A 175 -20.75 6.39 5.83
CA ASP A 175 -20.37 5.68 7.05
C ASP A 175 -19.00 5.00 6.89
N THR A 176 -18.76 4.38 5.72
CA THR A 176 -17.46 3.80 5.37
C THR A 176 -16.37 4.85 5.34
N ALA A 177 -16.58 6.00 4.68
CA ALA A 177 -15.57 7.06 4.59
C ALA A 177 -15.21 7.62 5.98
N SER A 178 -16.20 7.82 6.86
CA SER A 178 -15.96 8.26 8.24
C SER A 178 -15.16 7.23 9.04
N GLU A 179 -15.45 5.94 8.88
CA GLU A 179 -14.69 4.89 9.56
C GLU A 179 -13.26 4.76 9.02
N LEU A 180 -13.07 4.90 7.71
CA LEU A 180 -11.74 4.92 7.09
C LEU A 180 -10.91 6.11 7.58
N GLU A 181 -11.49 7.31 7.66
CA GLU A 181 -10.83 8.49 8.22
C GLU A 181 -10.38 8.22 9.66
N ARG A 182 -11.30 7.73 10.50
CA ARG A 182 -11.03 7.44 11.91
C ARG A 182 -9.90 6.42 12.07
N ILE A 183 -10.02 5.25 11.43
CA ILE A 183 -9.01 4.18 11.51
C ILE A 183 -7.66 4.68 10.97
N SER A 184 -7.65 5.41 9.86
CA SER A 184 -6.41 5.89 9.25
C SER A 184 -5.66 6.86 10.17
N LEU A 185 -6.38 7.79 10.79
CA LEU A 185 -5.81 8.72 11.76
C LEU A 185 -5.31 7.99 13.01
N ASP A 186 -6.11 7.06 13.55
CA ASP A 186 -5.76 6.27 14.74
C ASP A 186 -4.50 5.41 14.50
N LEU A 187 -4.36 4.79 13.31
CA LEU A 187 -3.17 4.00 12.95
C LEU A 187 -1.91 4.85 12.75
N TYR A 188 -2.06 6.12 12.33
CA TYR A 188 -0.93 7.00 12.06
C TYR A 188 -0.32 7.60 13.34
N THR A 189 -1.13 7.86 14.36
CA THR A 189 -0.74 8.59 15.60
C THR A 189 -0.21 7.68 16.70
#